data_AF-A0AA88HT51-F1
#
_entry.id   AF-A0AA88HT51-F1
#
_cell.length_a   1.000
_cell.length_b   1.000
_cell.length_c   1.000
_cell.angle_alpha   90.00
_cell.angle_beta   90.00
_cell.angle_gamma   90.00
#
_symmetry.space_group_name_H-M   'P 1'
#
loop_
_entity.id
_entity.type
_entity.pdbx_description
1 polymer ?
#
loop_
_entity_poly.entity_id
_entity_poly.type
_entity_poly.pdbx_seq_one_letter_code
_entity_poly.pdbx_strand_id
1 'polypeptide(L)'
;MGDRVEIPDEELTIPRAAINKMIKEILPNIRVANESRELILACCTEFIHLLASESNDVCAQQQKKTISPEHILAALDKLGFGDYRADAEAVLQDCKEVAAKKKKHSTRLENLGIPEEELLRQQQELFAKVCIFQLILN
;
A
#
# COMPACT_ATOMS: atom_id res chain seq x y z
N MET A 1 4.05 26.85 -13.53
CA MET A 1 5.01 26.11 -12.68
C MET A 1 4.43 26.12 -11.27
N GLY A 2 3.89 25.00 -10.80
CA GLY A 2 3.49 24.89 -9.39
C GLY A 2 4.76 24.70 -8.56
N ASP A 3 4.88 25.44 -7.46
CA ASP A 3 5.94 25.24 -6.46
C ASP A 3 5.95 23.77 -6.06
N ARG A 4 7.07 23.09 -6.35
CA ARG A 4 7.35 21.81 -5.72
C ARG A 4 7.70 22.13 -4.28
N VAL A 5 6.79 21.82 -3.36
CA VAL A 5 7.11 21.79 -1.95
C VAL A 5 8.22 20.76 -1.78
N GLU A 6 9.44 21.20 -1.48
CA GLU A 6 10.55 20.33 -1.11
C GLU A 6 10.20 19.71 0.25
N ILE A 7 9.67 18.48 0.21
CA ILE A 7 9.49 17.66 1.41
C ILE A 7 10.90 17.22 1.81
N PRO A 8 11.33 17.42 3.08
CA PRO A 8 12.64 16.96 3.52
C PRO A 8 12.79 15.46 3.24
N ASP A 9 13.91 15.04 2.65
CA ASP A 9 14.17 13.64 2.32
C ASP A 9 14.06 12.70 3.55
N GLU A 10 14.26 13.24 4.75
CA GLU A 10 14.10 12.53 6.02
C GLU A 10 12.65 12.10 6.31
N GLU A 11 11.65 12.78 5.72
CA GLU A 11 10.22 12.53 5.97
C GLU A 11 9.65 11.40 5.09
N LEU A 12 10.32 11.02 3.99
CA LEU A 12 9.86 10.03 3.02
C LEU A 12 10.74 8.76 2.99
N THR A 13 11.18 8.29 4.15
CA THR A 13 11.99 7.07 4.27
C THR A 13 11.21 5.87 4.83
N ILE A 14 11.64 4.65 4.48
CA ILE A 14 11.13 3.44 5.10
C ILE A 14 11.40 3.50 6.60
N PRO A 15 10.46 3.09 7.48
CA PRO A 15 10.69 3.11 8.92
C PRO A 15 11.96 2.34 9.30
N ARG A 16 12.85 2.97 10.07
CA ARG A 16 14.10 2.37 10.56
C ARG A 16 13.88 1.00 11.22
N ALA A 17 12.75 0.86 11.93
CA ALA A 17 12.36 -0.40 12.56
C ALA A 17 12.15 -1.54 11.54
N ALA A 18 11.58 -1.25 10.37
CA ALA A 18 11.36 -2.24 9.31
C ALA A 18 12.70 -2.70 8.71
N ILE A 19 13.61 -1.77 8.41
CA ILE A 19 14.97 -2.10 7.95
C ILE A 19 15.72 -2.92 8.99
N ASN A 20 15.65 -2.52 10.26
CA ASN A 20 16.29 -3.26 11.35
C ASN A 20 15.74 -4.68 11.52
N LYS A 21 14.43 -4.86 11.31
CA LYS A 21 13.79 -6.17 11.33
C LYS A 21 14.27 -7.03 10.16
N MET A 22 14.24 -6.51 8.94
CA MET A 22 14.72 -7.19 7.73
C MET A 22 16.19 -7.64 7.88
N ILE A 23 17.07 -6.75 8.34
CA ILE A 23 18.49 -7.08 8.55
C ILE A 23 18.66 -8.24 9.54
N LYS A 24 17.89 -8.26 10.64
CA LYS A 24 17.95 -9.34 11.64
C LYS A 24 17.39 -10.66 11.12
N GLU A 25 16.38 -10.63 10.25
CA GLU A 25 15.81 -11.83 9.64
C GLU A 25 16.82 -12.49 8.69
N ILE A 26 17.56 -11.69 7.92
CA ILE A 26 18.59 -12.18 6.99
C ILE A 26 19.88 -12.56 7.74
N LEU A 27 20.29 -11.75 8.72
CA LEU A 27 21.56 -11.88 9.45
C LEU A 27 21.33 -11.95 10.98
N PRO A 28 20.81 -13.07 11.51
CA PRO A 28 20.32 -13.16 12.89
C PRO A 28 21.41 -13.01 13.96
N ASN A 29 22.64 -13.43 13.66
CA ASN A 29 23.74 -13.50 14.64
C ASN A 29 24.86 -12.49 14.36
N ILE A 30 24.63 -11.53 13.46
CA ILE A 30 25.66 -10.57 13.03
C ILE A 30 25.35 -9.18 13.57
N ARG A 31 26.35 -8.56 14.19
CA ARG A 31 26.27 -7.15 14.58
C ARG A 31 26.53 -6.27 13.37
N VAL A 32 25.51 -5.51 12.97
CA VAL A 32 25.61 -4.50 11.90
C VAL A 32 25.74 -3.11 12.50
N ALA A 33 26.76 -2.36 12.06
CA ALA A 33 27.03 -1.00 12.51
C ALA A 33 25.88 -0.04 12.16
N ASN A 34 25.71 1.03 12.93
CA ASN A 34 24.64 2.01 12.71
C ASN A 34 24.79 2.68 11.33
N GLU A 35 26.01 3.10 10.96
CA GLU A 35 26.28 3.70 9.64
C GLU A 35 25.89 2.77 8.48
N SER A 36 26.11 1.46 8.61
CA SER A 36 25.68 0.50 7.60
C SER A 36 24.16 0.38 7.51
N ARG A 37 23.43 0.52 8.63
CA ARG A 37 21.96 0.53 8.65
C ARG A 37 21.41 1.78 7.96
N GLU A 38 22.04 2.93 8.21
CA GLU A 38 21.72 4.19 7.54
C GLU A 38 21.97 4.11 6.03
N LEU A 39 23.10 3.50 5.63
CA LEU A 39 23.41 3.28 4.22
C LEU A 39 22.38 2.37 3.54
N ILE A 40 21.99 1.26 4.18
CA ILE A 40 20.95 0.37 3.65
C ILE A 40 19.63 1.12 3.49
N LEU A 41 19.25 1.94 4.47
CA LEU A 41 18.04 2.76 4.37
C LEU A 41 18.09 3.70 3.16
N ALA A 42 19.20 4.41 2.97
CA ALA A 42 19.40 5.29 1.81
C ALA A 42 19.35 4.49 0.49
N CYS A 43 19.95 3.30 0.44
CA CYS A 43 19.87 2.41 -0.72
C CYS A 43 18.43 1.96 -1.01
N CYS A 44 17.61 1.71 0.00
CA CYS A 44 16.20 1.36 -0.22
C CYS A 44 15.41 2.52 -0.84
N THR A 45 15.64 3.74 -0.36
CA THR A 45 15.02 4.95 -0.95
C THR A 45 15.47 5.14 -2.39
N GLU A 46 16.77 5.04 -2.66
CA GLU A 46 17.32 5.16 -4.02
C GLU A 46 16.78 4.05 -4.95
N PHE A 47 16.65 2.82 -4.45
CA PHE A 47 16.07 1.72 -5.23
C PHE A 47 14.63 2.02 -5.66
N ILE A 48 13.82 2.62 -4.79
CA ILE A 48 12.45 3.04 -5.14
C ILE A 48 12.49 4.11 -6.25
N HIS A 49 13.37 5.11 -6.13
CA HIS A 49 13.50 6.17 -7.15
C HIS A 49 13.98 5.62 -8.49
N LEU A 50 14.99 4.75 -8.50
CA LEU A 50 15.51 4.09 -9.68
C LEU A 50 14.39 3.32 -10.40
N LEU A 51 13.67 2.48 -9.67
CA LEU A 51 12.60 1.65 -10.23
C LEU A 51 11.43 2.50 -10.72
N ALA A 52 11.05 3.53 -9.97
CA ALA A 52 9.99 4.46 -10.37
C ALA A 52 10.36 5.23 -11.65
N SER A 53 11.60 5.69 -11.77
CA SER A 53 12.09 6.38 -12.96
C SER A 53 12.05 5.46 -14.19
N GLU A 54 12.62 4.26 -14.11
CA GLU A 54 12.60 3.33 -15.24
C GLU A 54 11.17 2.90 -15.60
N SER A 55 10.31 2.68 -14.59
CA SER A 55 8.89 2.36 -14.82
C SER A 55 8.15 3.50 -15.52
N ASN A 56 8.47 4.75 -15.18
CA ASN A 56 7.93 5.93 -15.85
C ASN A 56 8.39 6.01 -17.30
N ASP A 57 9.66 5.72 -17.57
CA ASP A 57 10.21 5.72 -18.94
C ASP A 57 9.57 4.62 -19.80
N VAL A 58 9.39 3.41 -19.26
CA VAL A 58 8.64 2.33 -19.92
C VAL A 58 7.19 2.75 -20.18
N CYS A 59 6.53 3.38 -19.21
CA CYS A 59 5.16 3.88 -19.36
C CYS A 59 5.04 4.92 -20.48
N ALA A 60 5.98 5.87 -20.53
CA ALA A 60 6.04 6.93 -21.53
C ALA A 60 6.33 6.36 -22.93
N GLN A 61 7.23 5.38 -23.04
CA GLN A 61 7.50 4.65 -24.28
C GLN A 61 6.25 3.95 -24.84
N GLN A 62 5.35 3.48 -23.96
CA GLN A 62 4.06 2.89 -24.33
C GLN A 62 2.94 3.93 -24.54
N GLN A 63 3.25 5.23 -24.54
CA GLN A 63 2.30 6.34 -24.68
C GLN A 63 1.16 6.32 -23.64
N LYS A 64 1.42 5.76 -22.45
CA LYS A 64 0.49 5.75 -21.32
C LYS A 64 0.82 6.87 -20.32
N LYS A 65 -0.21 7.34 -19.61
CA LYS A 65 -0.08 8.40 -18.59
C LYS A 65 -0.11 7.88 -17.15
N THR A 66 -0.36 6.59 -16.96
CA THR A 66 -0.48 5.95 -15.65
C THR A 66 0.44 4.75 -15.61
N ILE A 67 1.35 4.74 -14.64
CA ILE A 67 2.23 3.61 -14.39
C ILE A 67 1.38 2.46 -13.87
N SER A 68 1.39 1.35 -14.59
CA SER A 68 0.70 0.11 -14.25
C SER A 68 1.72 -0.98 -13.90
N PRO A 69 1.29 -2.09 -13.26
CA PRO A 69 2.21 -3.12 -12.79
C PRO A 69 3.09 -3.72 -13.88
N GLU A 70 2.61 -3.82 -15.13
CA GLU A 70 3.41 -4.32 -16.24
C GLU A 70 4.60 -3.43 -16.58
N HIS A 71 4.53 -2.12 -16.32
CA HIS A 71 5.68 -1.23 -16.52
C HIS A 71 6.76 -1.48 -15.47
N ILE A 72 6.35 -1.78 -14.23
CA ILE A 72 7.27 -2.12 -13.13
C ILE A 72 7.97 -3.45 -13.42
N LEU A 73 7.23 -4.47 -13.86
CA LEU A 73 7.82 -5.77 -14.22
C LEU A 73 8.83 -5.64 -15.38
N ALA A 74 8.51 -4.85 -16.40
CA ALA A 74 9.44 -4.57 -17.49
C ALA A 74 10.66 -3.75 -17.05
N ALA A 75 10.49 -2.81 -16.12
CA ALA A 75 11.59 -2.04 -15.54
C ALA A 75 12.55 -2.94 -14.74
N LEU A 76 12.04 -3.91 -13.98
CA LEU A 76 12.87 -4.91 -13.30
C LEU A 76 13.76 -5.67 -14.29
N ASP A 77 13.18 -6.15 -15.40
CA ASP A 77 13.93 -6.87 -16.43
C ASP A 77 15.01 -5.97 -17.07
N LYS A 78 14.67 -4.72 -17.41
CA LYS A 78 15.62 -3.76 -18.01
C LYS A 78 16.77 -3.38 -17.10
N LEU A 79 16.51 -3.23 -15.80
CA LEU A 79 17.52 -2.88 -14.80
C LEU A 79 18.39 -4.08 -14.39
N GLY A 80 18.11 -5.29 -14.89
CA GLY A 80 18.83 -6.51 -14.55
C GLY A 80 18.36 -7.17 -13.25
N PHE A 81 17.18 -6.81 -12.74
CA PHE A 81 16.53 -7.42 -11.57
C PHE A 81 15.49 -8.48 -11.95
N GLY A 82 15.69 -9.19 -13.06
CA GLY A 82 14.74 -10.19 -13.57
C GLY A 82 14.43 -11.31 -12.56
N ASP A 83 15.36 -11.63 -11.66
CA ASP A 83 15.16 -12.63 -10.60
C ASP A 83 14.05 -12.23 -9.61
N TYR A 84 13.74 -10.93 -9.48
CA TYR A 84 12.67 -10.44 -8.59
C TYR A 84 11.28 -10.53 -9.21
N ARG A 85 11.20 -10.84 -10.52
CA ARG A 85 9.95 -10.79 -11.28
C ARG A 85 8.92 -11.78 -10.75
N ALA A 86 9.34 -13.01 -10.43
CA ALA A 86 8.43 -14.04 -9.93
C ALA A 86 7.75 -13.62 -8.62
N ASP A 87 8.53 -13.08 -7.68
CA ASP A 87 8.00 -12.58 -6.40
C ASP A 87 7.09 -11.36 -6.60
N ALA A 88 7.45 -10.45 -7.51
CA ALA A 88 6.62 -9.29 -7.83
C ALA A 88 5.28 -9.68 -8.47
N GLU A 89 5.27 -10.69 -9.35
CA GLU A 89 4.05 -11.24 -9.97
C GLU A 89 3.14 -11.92 -8.94
N ALA A 90 3.72 -12.64 -7.97
CA ALA A 90 2.96 -13.24 -6.87
C ALA A 90 2.27 -12.17 -6.02
N VAL A 91 3.00 -11.11 -5.61
CA VAL A 91 2.42 -9.98 -4.86
C VAL A 91 1.35 -9.25 -5.67
N LEU A 92 1.55 -9.08 -6.98
CA LEU A 92 0.53 -8.50 -7.86
C LEU A 92 -0.76 -9.32 -7.87
N GLN A 93 -0.64 -10.65 -7.87
CA GLN A 93 -1.80 -11.54 -7.85
C GLN A 93 -2.57 -11.40 -6.52
N ASP A 94 -1.88 -11.38 -5.39
CA ASP A 94 -2.49 -11.15 -4.06
C ASP A 94 -3.22 -9.81 -4.00
N CYS A 95 -2.59 -8.74 -4.53
CA CYS A 95 -3.19 -7.40 -4.60
C CYS A 95 -4.50 -7.40 -5.43
N LYS A 96 -4.53 -8.13 -6.55
CA LYS A 96 -5.75 -8.27 -7.38
C LYS A 96 -6.86 -8.99 -6.61
N GLU A 97 -6.53 -10.03 -5.86
CA GLU A 97 -7.50 -10.76 -5.06
C GLU A 97 -8.10 -9.90 -3.94
N VAL A 98 -7.26 -9.14 -3.25
CA VAL A 98 -7.71 -8.20 -2.20
C VAL A 98 -8.62 -7.12 -2.81
N ALA A 99 -8.25 -6.55 -3.95
CA ALA A 99 -9.07 -5.57 -4.65
C ALA A 99 -10.43 -6.16 -5.09
N ALA A 100 -10.43 -7.40 -5.60
CA ALA A 100 -11.66 -8.09 -5.98
C ALA A 100 -12.57 -8.37 -4.78
N LYS A 101 -12.02 -8.78 -3.63
CA LYS A 101 -12.77 -8.98 -2.37
C LYS A 101 -13.41 -7.67 -1.90
N LYS A 102 -12.68 -6.55 -1.92
CA LYS A 102 -13.22 -5.23 -1.58
C LYS A 102 -14.37 -4.82 -2.50
N LYS A 103 -14.23 -5.03 -3.81
CA LYS A 103 -15.30 -4.74 -4.79
C LYS A 103 -16.56 -5.56 -4.51
N LYS A 104 -16.41 -6.86 -4.24
CA LYS A 104 -17.55 -7.74 -3.87
C LYS A 104 -18.26 -7.26 -2.61
N HIS A 105 -17.51 -6.81 -1.61
CA HIS A 105 -18.09 -6.25 -0.38
C HIS A 105 -18.89 -4.98 -0.65
N SER A 106 -18.34 -4.02 -1.42
CA SER A 106 -19.06 -2.80 -1.80
C SER A 106 -20.36 -3.12 -2.53
N THR A 107 -20.30 -4.00 -3.55
CA THR A 107 -21.49 -4.40 -4.31
C THR A 107 -22.53 -5.09 -3.45
N ARG A 108 -22.13 -5.83 -2.39
CA ARG A 108 -23.09 -6.43 -1.48
C ARG A 108 -23.81 -5.37 -0.64
N LEU A 109 -23.09 -4.35 -0.18
CA LEU A 109 -23.66 -3.25 0.61
C LEU A 109 -24.65 -2.41 -0.23
N GLU A 110 -24.33 -2.18 -1.50
CA GLU A 110 -25.22 -1.45 -2.42
C GLU A 110 -26.46 -2.25 -2.84
N ASN A 111 -26.39 -3.59 -2.80
CA ASN A 111 -27.46 -4.49 -3.24
C ASN A 111 -28.07 -5.30 -2.08
N LEU A 112 -28.18 -4.71 -0.88
CA LEU A 112 -28.74 -5.40 0.30
C LEU A 112 -30.22 -5.81 0.14
N GLY A 113 -30.92 -5.29 -0.87
CA GLY A 113 -32.34 -5.57 -1.12
C GLY A 113 -33.30 -4.99 -0.07
N ILE A 114 -32.76 -4.34 0.97
CA ILE A 114 -33.50 -3.57 1.96
C ILE A 114 -33.41 -2.10 1.54
N PRO A 115 -34.54 -1.39 1.37
CA PRO A 115 -34.51 0.03 1.03
C PRO A 115 -33.84 0.84 2.16
N GLU A 116 -33.14 1.91 1.79
CA GLU A 116 -32.42 2.78 2.72
C GLU A 116 -33.31 3.32 3.85
N GLU A 117 -34.58 3.62 3.54
CA GLU A 117 -35.58 4.06 4.51
C GLU A 117 -35.83 3.03 5.63
N GLU A 118 -35.91 1.75 5.28
CA GLU A 118 -36.13 0.68 6.26
C GLU A 118 -34.87 0.45 7.12
N LEU A 119 -33.68 0.58 6.53
CA LEU A 119 -32.41 0.54 7.27
C LEU A 119 -32.31 1.69 8.27
N LEU A 120 -32.71 2.90 7.87
CA LEU A 120 -32.71 4.08 8.74
C LEU A 120 -33.70 3.90 9.91
N ARG A 121 -34.89 3.37 9.63
CA ARG A 121 -35.89 3.07 10.67
C ARG A 121 -35.33 2.09 11.71
N GLN A 122 -34.73 0.99 11.27
CA GLN A 122 -34.12 -0.01 12.16
C GLN A 122 -32.99 0.59 13.01
N GLN A 123 -32.16 1.44 12.42
CA GLN A 123 -31.09 2.14 13.14
C GLN A 123 -31.67 3.08 14.23
N GLN A 124 -32.70 3.86 13.89
CA GLN A 124 -33.36 4.77 14.85
C GLN A 124 -34.02 4.02 16.00
N GLU A 125 -34.66 2.87 15.75
CA GLU A 125 -35.22 2.02 16.81
C GLU A 125 -34.15 1.50 17.76
N LEU A 126 -32.99 1.09 17.23
CA LEU A 126 -31.87 0.65 18.05
C LEU A 126 -31.34 1.80 18.92
N PHE A 127 -31.20 3.00 18.37
CA PHE A 127 -30.82 4.17 19.17
C PHE A 127 -31.85 4.51 20.24
N ALA A 128 -33.14 4.48 19.92
CA ALA A 128 -34.20 4.72 20.89
C ALA A 128 -34.18 3.69 22.04
N LYS A 129 -33.99 2.41 21.72
CA LYS A 129 -33.84 1.32 22.72
C LYS A 129 -32.66 1.58 23.66
N VAL A 130 -31.51 1.98 23.12
CA VAL A 130 -30.32 2.30 23.92
C VAL A 130 -30.57 3.53 24.81
N CYS A 131 -31.18 4.59 24.28
CA CYS A 131 -31.53 5.78 25.05
C CYS A 131 -32.48 5.47 26.21
N ILE A 132 -33.53 4.68 25.96
CA ILE A 132 -34.48 4.25 27.00
C ILE A 132 -33.78 3.40 28.06
N PHE A 133 -32.94 2.45 27.65
CA PHE A 133 -32.19 1.61 28.59
C PHE A 133 -31.25 2.43 29.49
N GLN A 134 -30.56 3.42 28.93
CA GLN A 134 -29.67 4.32 29.68
C GLN A 134 -30.43 5.19 30.69
N LEU A 135 -31.67 5.58 30.38
CA LEU A 135 -32.55 6.33 31.28
C LEU A 135 -33.13 5.47 32.40
N ILE A 136 -33.33 4.17 32.18
CA ILE A 136 -33.82 3.22 33.21
C ILE A 136 -32.69 2.83 34.19
N LEU A 137 -31.43 2.92 33.78
CA LEU A 137 -30.25 2.59 34.58
C LEU A 137 -29.65 3.77 35.37
N ASN A 138 -30.21 4.99 35.25
CA ASN A 138 -29.90 6.14 36.11
C ASN A 138 -31.07 6.43 37.04
#